data_AF-R0CKR2-F1
#
_entry.id   AF-R0CKR2-F1
#
_cell.length_a   1.000
_cell.length_b   1.000
_cell.length_c   1.000
_cell.angle_alpha   90.00
_cell.angle_beta   90.00
_cell.angle_gamma   90.00
#
_symmetry.space_group_name_H-M   'P 1'
#
loop_
_entity.id
_entity.type
_entity.pdbx_description
1 polymer ?
#
loop_
_entity_poly.entity_id
_entity_poly.type
_entity_poly.pdbx_seq_one_letter_code
_entity_poly.pdbx_strand_id
1 'polypeptide(L)'
;MSSAAEPPTSEAAQRRALLMEGRYTELDRQMSGLQQAYGRGAISDEQLSGAFRAFYYSDSAMETKLDQWVAEFPRSYAALLSRGIYYMAMGWSRRGSKYARDTTDEQFAGMGAYQSMALRDLSKSVELDPKPILSYREGIEIGKAQGMKKHNRVLLEQALRKDPQTVVVRRAYLKSLRSKWNGSPEEMAAFVDECRKANVPAATLKEFSALAIADSGWVKIGKKDFAGAEKDYAQALSLNPDDRDALTQMGHVLIRQQKYEQALGPLSKLISLEPRDTYALSARGSIYHRMKKSDQAAKDYAQAADLGDAYSENELGKFYWFGIAVRQDKERALKLFRQAAEQGNKDAQNNLAWALTQ
;
A
#
# COMPACT_ATOMS: atom_id res chain seq x y z
N MET A 1 -0.14 -3.24 7.38
CA MET A 1 -0.54 -1.90 6.95
C MET A 1 -1.71 -2.06 6.00
N SER A 2 -2.92 -1.81 6.50
CA SER A 2 -4.07 -1.57 5.65
C SER A 2 -3.69 -0.41 4.75
N SER A 3 -3.85 -0.55 3.44
CA SER A 3 -3.85 0.58 2.53
C SER A 3 -4.99 1.47 3.01
N ALA A 4 -4.69 2.47 3.85
CA ALA A 4 -5.57 3.59 4.04
C ALA A 4 -5.73 4.19 2.66
N ALA A 5 -6.79 3.78 1.95
CA ALA A 5 -7.13 4.32 0.67
C ALA A 5 -7.16 5.84 0.86
N GLU A 6 -6.30 6.55 0.13
CA GLU A 6 -6.40 8.00 0.00
C GLU A 6 -7.89 8.34 -0.21
N PRO A 7 -8.42 9.40 0.44
CA PRO A 7 -9.81 9.79 0.23
C PRO A 7 -10.04 9.88 -1.28
N PRO A 8 -11.10 9.23 -1.80
CA PRO A 8 -11.30 9.17 -3.24
C PRO A 8 -11.29 10.60 -3.79
N THR A 9 -10.64 10.79 -4.94
CA THR A 9 -10.89 11.99 -5.73
C THR A 9 -12.41 12.15 -5.89
N SER A 10 -12.90 13.38 -5.98
CA SER A 10 -14.33 13.65 -6.15
C SER A 10 -14.94 12.78 -7.25
N GLU A 11 -14.19 12.53 -8.33
CA GLU A 11 -14.60 11.66 -9.44
C GLU A 11 -14.70 10.16 -9.08
N ALA A 12 -13.75 9.60 -8.32
CA ALA A 12 -13.82 8.19 -7.93
C ALA A 12 -15.02 7.94 -7.00
N ALA A 13 -15.32 8.90 -6.12
CA ALA A 13 -16.52 8.85 -5.28
C ALA A 13 -17.81 8.94 -6.12
N GLN A 14 -17.85 9.81 -7.14
CA GLN A 14 -18.98 9.94 -8.05
C GLN A 14 -19.23 8.64 -8.84
N ARG A 15 -18.20 8.02 -9.40
CA ARG A 15 -18.34 6.73 -10.12
C ARG A 15 -18.88 5.63 -9.23
N ARG A 16 -18.42 5.56 -7.98
CA ARG A 16 -18.95 4.63 -6.99
C ARG A 16 -20.41 4.95 -6.63
N ALA A 17 -20.79 6.22 -6.52
CA ALA A 17 -22.18 6.61 -6.28
C ALA A 17 -23.09 6.14 -7.43
N LEU A 18 -22.69 6.34 -8.69
CA LEU A 18 -23.44 5.84 -9.86
C LEU A 18 -23.66 4.32 -9.81
N LEU A 19 -22.65 3.55 -9.41
CA LEU A 19 -22.76 2.11 -9.21
C LEU A 19 -23.81 1.78 -8.13
N MET A 20 -23.71 2.42 -6.96
CA MET A 20 -24.59 2.13 -5.83
C MET A 20 -26.05 2.53 -6.11
N GLU A 21 -26.26 3.64 -6.82
CA GLU A 21 -27.56 4.13 -7.29
C GLU A 21 -28.16 3.27 -8.42
N GLY A 22 -27.40 2.33 -8.99
CA GLY A 22 -27.86 1.48 -10.09
C GLY A 22 -27.95 2.21 -11.44
N ARG A 23 -27.21 3.32 -11.61
CA ARG A 23 -27.19 4.12 -12.83
C ARG A 23 -26.20 3.56 -13.85
N TYR A 24 -26.41 2.29 -14.22
CA TYR A 24 -25.44 1.48 -14.97
C TYR A 24 -25.18 2.00 -16.39
N THR A 25 -26.20 2.47 -17.11
CA THR A 25 -26.00 3.05 -18.45
C THR A 25 -25.08 4.26 -18.44
N GLU A 26 -25.24 5.15 -17.45
CA GLU A 26 -24.39 6.33 -17.32
C GLU A 26 -22.98 5.97 -16.85
N LEU A 27 -22.86 5.06 -15.89
CA LEU A 27 -21.58 4.55 -15.43
C LEU A 27 -20.79 3.87 -16.57
N ASP A 28 -21.45 3.01 -17.36
CA ASP A 28 -20.84 2.31 -18.47
C ASP A 28 -20.34 3.28 -19.53
N ARG A 29 -21.19 4.26 -19.90
CA ARG A 29 -20.81 5.32 -20.84
C ARG A 29 -19.57 6.08 -20.37
N GLN A 30 -19.48 6.43 -19.09
CA GLN A 30 -18.31 7.12 -18.54
C GLN A 30 -17.05 6.25 -18.57
N MET A 31 -17.13 5.01 -18.10
CA MET A 31 -15.97 4.13 -18.00
C MET A 31 -15.49 3.63 -19.36
N SER A 32 -16.42 3.27 -20.26
CA SER A 32 -16.12 2.92 -21.65
C SER A 32 -15.54 4.13 -22.41
N GLY A 33 -16.05 5.35 -22.14
CA GLY A 33 -15.50 6.58 -22.70
C GLY A 33 -14.03 6.82 -22.31
N LEU A 34 -13.66 6.57 -21.05
CA LEU A 34 -12.27 6.64 -20.58
C LEU A 34 -11.38 5.60 -21.25
N GLN A 35 -11.84 4.35 -21.36
CA GLN A 35 -11.10 3.30 -22.07
C GLN A 35 -10.87 3.68 -23.54
N GLN A 36 -11.88 4.20 -24.23
CA GLN A 36 -11.76 4.66 -25.61
C GLN A 36 -10.82 5.87 -25.74
N ALA A 37 -10.86 6.81 -24.80
CA ALA A 37 -9.94 7.94 -24.75
C ALA A 37 -8.49 7.47 -24.63
N TYR A 38 -8.22 6.50 -23.76
CA TYR A 38 -6.91 5.85 -23.67
C TYR A 38 -6.54 5.13 -24.97
N GLY A 39 -7.48 4.39 -25.59
CA GLY A 39 -7.29 3.73 -26.88
C GLY A 39 -6.77 4.67 -27.97
N ARG A 40 -7.31 5.89 -28.02
CA ARG A 40 -6.91 6.98 -28.93
C ARG A 40 -5.70 7.80 -28.47
N GLY A 41 -5.13 7.51 -27.29
CA GLY A 41 -3.99 8.24 -26.73
C GLY A 41 -4.34 9.62 -26.14
N ALA A 42 -5.62 9.90 -25.87
CA ALA A 42 -6.05 11.17 -25.27
C ALA A 42 -5.79 11.26 -23.75
N ILE A 43 -5.62 10.12 -23.09
CA ILE A 43 -5.21 10.01 -21.69
C ILE A 43 -4.11 8.96 -21.55
N SER A 44 -3.27 9.07 -20.52
CA SER A 44 -2.26 8.06 -20.19
C SER A 44 -2.89 6.82 -19.55
N ASP A 45 -2.13 5.72 -19.52
CA ASP A 45 -2.52 4.52 -18.78
C ASP A 45 -2.58 4.74 -17.26
N GLU A 46 -1.82 5.70 -16.73
CA GLU A 46 -1.90 6.13 -15.35
C GLU A 46 -3.20 6.88 -15.03
N GLN A 47 -3.64 7.78 -15.92
CA GLN A 47 -4.93 8.45 -15.80
C GLN A 47 -6.08 7.45 -15.87
N LEU A 48 -6.00 6.48 -16.81
CA LEU A 48 -6.97 5.39 -16.91
C LEU A 48 -6.99 4.55 -15.63
N SER A 49 -5.84 4.08 -15.15
CA SER A 49 -5.72 3.32 -13.90
C SER A 49 -6.28 4.10 -12.70
N GLY A 50 -6.02 5.41 -12.65
CA GLY A 50 -6.57 6.31 -11.64
C GLY A 50 -8.09 6.36 -11.65
N ALA A 51 -8.72 6.35 -12.83
CA ALA A 51 -10.17 6.40 -12.94
C ALA A 51 -10.87 5.13 -12.41
N PHE A 52 -10.25 3.97 -12.59
CA PHE A 52 -10.75 2.69 -12.08
C PHE A 52 -10.49 2.47 -10.58
N ARG A 53 -9.81 3.40 -9.88
CA ARG A 53 -9.63 3.35 -8.41
C ARG A 53 -10.95 3.24 -7.64
N ALA A 54 -12.04 3.72 -8.22
CA ALA A 54 -13.39 3.64 -7.67
C ALA A 54 -13.86 2.22 -7.31
N PHE A 55 -13.22 1.19 -7.87
CA PHE A 55 -13.62 -0.21 -7.70
C PHE A 55 -12.65 -1.05 -6.84
N TYR A 56 -11.58 -0.46 -6.30
CA TYR A 56 -10.62 -1.14 -5.39
C TYR A 56 -11.11 -1.19 -3.93
N TYR A 57 -12.42 -1.17 -3.71
CA TYR A 57 -13.02 -1.23 -2.37
C TYR A 57 -13.52 -2.64 -2.08
N SER A 58 -13.40 -3.05 -0.83
CA SER A 58 -13.88 -4.35 -0.33
C SER A 58 -15.22 -4.22 0.40
N ASP A 59 -16.10 -3.32 -0.06
CA ASP A 59 -17.45 -3.16 0.46
C ASP A 59 -18.37 -4.22 -0.16
N SER A 60 -18.89 -5.13 0.67
CA SER A 60 -19.76 -6.22 0.23
C SER A 60 -21.06 -5.74 -0.42
N ALA A 61 -21.51 -4.51 -0.14
CA ALA A 61 -22.69 -3.94 -0.79
C ALA A 61 -22.49 -3.68 -2.29
N MET A 62 -21.24 -3.61 -2.76
CA MET A 62 -20.92 -3.40 -4.18
C MET A 62 -21.13 -4.64 -5.04
N GLU A 63 -21.08 -5.85 -4.46
CA GLU A 63 -21.10 -7.11 -5.22
C GLU A 63 -22.35 -7.24 -6.09
N THR A 64 -23.52 -7.13 -5.46
CA THR A 64 -24.81 -7.23 -6.18
C THR A 64 -24.96 -6.13 -7.22
N LYS A 65 -24.40 -4.93 -6.98
CA LYS A 65 -24.46 -3.81 -7.93
C LYS A 65 -23.57 -4.06 -9.15
N LEU A 66 -22.38 -4.60 -8.94
CA LEU A 66 -21.47 -4.99 -10.02
C LEU A 66 -22.05 -6.15 -10.85
N ASP A 67 -22.70 -7.12 -10.20
CA ASP A 67 -23.38 -8.21 -10.89
C ASP A 67 -24.53 -7.71 -11.78
N GLN A 68 -25.33 -6.78 -11.28
CA GLN A 68 -26.39 -6.13 -12.07
C GLN A 68 -25.82 -5.34 -13.25
N TRP A 69 -24.73 -4.58 -13.04
CA TRP A 69 -24.07 -3.85 -14.13
C TRP A 69 -23.56 -4.79 -15.22
N VAL A 70 -22.88 -5.90 -14.85
CA VAL A 70 -22.41 -6.90 -15.82
C VAL A 70 -23.57 -7.63 -16.49
N ALA A 71 -24.69 -7.86 -15.80
CA ALA A 71 -25.87 -8.48 -16.40
C ALA A 71 -26.53 -7.57 -17.46
N GLU A 72 -26.57 -6.25 -17.22
CA GLU A 72 -27.08 -5.27 -18.19
C GLU A 72 -26.12 -5.05 -19.36
N PHE A 73 -24.81 -5.08 -19.10
CA PHE A 73 -23.75 -4.86 -20.10
C PHE A 73 -22.75 -6.03 -20.18
N PRO A 74 -23.17 -7.24 -20.60
CA PRO A 74 -22.33 -8.45 -20.54
C PRO A 74 -21.13 -8.43 -21.49
N ARG A 75 -21.10 -7.48 -22.44
CA ARG A 75 -20.00 -7.26 -23.39
C ARG A 75 -19.23 -5.96 -23.13
N SER A 76 -19.46 -5.31 -21.99
CA SER A 76 -18.68 -4.14 -21.60
C SER A 76 -17.35 -4.57 -20.98
N TYR A 77 -16.25 -4.13 -21.60
CA TYR A 77 -14.91 -4.24 -21.02
C TYR A 77 -14.86 -3.60 -19.63
N ALA A 78 -15.45 -2.40 -19.50
CA ALA A 78 -15.41 -1.63 -18.27
C ALA A 78 -16.16 -2.32 -17.13
N ALA A 79 -17.33 -2.89 -17.39
CA ALA A 79 -18.12 -3.60 -16.38
C ALA A 79 -17.38 -4.84 -15.87
N LEU A 80 -16.86 -5.68 -16.79
CA LEU A 80 -16.12 -6.90 -16.45
C LEU A 80 -14.80 -6.58 -15.73
N LEU A 81 -14.03 -5.61 -16.20
CA LEU A 81 -12.81 -5.17 -15.52
C LEU A 81 -13.11 -4.67 -14.11
N SER A 82 -14.15 -3.84 -13.94
CA SER A 82 -14.52 -3.27 -12.64
C SER A 82 -14.90 -4.34 -11.63
N ARG A 83 -15.68 -5.35 -12.04
CA ARG A 83 -16.02 -6.48 -11.17
C ARG A 83 -14.82 -7.37 -10.87
N GLY A 84 -13.93 -7.57 -11.85
CA GLY A 84 -12.65 -8.25 -11.64
C GLY A 84 -11.75 -7.55 -10.61
N ILE A 85 -11.64 -6.21 -10.67
CA ILE A 85 -10.92 -5.39 -9.70
C ILE A 85 -11.53 -5.53 -8.30
N TYR A 86 -12.87 -5.46 -8.19
CA TYR A 86 -13.59 -5.65 -6.92
C TYR A 86 -13.27 -7.01 -6.30
N TYR A 87 -13.36 -8.09 -7.09
CA TYR A 87 -13.03 -9.43 -6.60
C TYR A 87 -11.57 -9.52 -6.13
N MET A 88 -10.63 -8.87 -6.82
CA MET A 88 -9.25 -8.80 -6.33
C MET A 88 -9.15 -8.09 -4.97
N ALA A 89 -9.85 -6.97 -4.78
CA ALA A 89 -9.89 -6.25 -3.52
C ALA A 89 -10.50 -7.09 -2.38
N MET A 90 -11.59 -7.80 -2.66
CA MET A 90 -12.21 -8.74 -1.72
C MET A 90 -11.27 -9.89 -1.35
N GLY A 91 -10.50 -10.42 -2.32
CA GLY A 91 -9.51 -11.46 -2.06
C GLY A 91 -8.46 -11.00 -1.03
N TRP A 92 -7.92 -9.78 -1.18
CA TRP A 92 -6.99 -9.21 -0.20
C TRP A 92 -7.64 -8.94 1.15
N SER A 93 -8.89 -8.46 1.16
CA SER A 93 -9.64 -8.24 2.41
C SER A 93 -9.85 -9.56 3.17
N ARG A 94 -10.14 -10.66 2.48
CA ARG A 94 -10.32 -11.99 3.08
C ARG A 94 -9.01 -12.55 3.64
N ARG A 95 -7.89 -12.36 2.92
CA ARG A 95 -6.56 -12.72 3.41
C ARG A 95 -6.19 -11.95 4.68
N GLY A 96 -6.55 -10.68 4.72
CA GLY A 96 -6.13 -9.75 5.76
C GLY A 96 -4.66 -9.34 5.65
N SER A 97 -4.18 -8.61 6.66
CA SER A 97 -2.86 -7.96 6.62
C SER A 97 -1.76 -8.69 7.39
N LYS A 98 -2.04 -9.89 7.91
CA LYS A 98 -1.06 -10.67 8.67
C LYS A 98 0.06 -11.19 7.74
N TYR A 99 1.20 -11.53 8.32
CA TYR A 99 2.25 -12.23 7.58
C TYR A 99 1.74 -13.59 7.12
N ALA A 100 2.29 -14.11 6.02
CA ALA A 100 1.87 -15.40 5.46
C ALA A 100 1.92 -16.55 6.48
N ARG A 101 2.96 -16.58 7.33
CA ARG A 101 3.11 -17.56 8.43
C ARG A 101 2.04 -17.47 9.51
N ASP A 102 1.35 -16.34 9.59
CA ASP A 102 0.31 -16.02 10.58
C ASP A 102 -1.08 -15.92 9.93
N THR A 103 -1.21 -16.34 8.66
CA THR A 103 -2.45 -16.35 7.87
C THR A 103 -2.97 -17.79 7.78
N THR A 104 -4.26 -18.00 8.00
CA THR A 104 -4.83 -19.36 8.00
C THR A 104 -5.08 -19.89 6.58
N ASP A 105 -5.16 -21.22 6.44
CA ASP A 105 -5.52 -21.86 5.17
C ASP A 105 -6.89 -21.42 4.64
N GLU A 106 -7.85 -21.20 5.55
CA GLU A 106 -9.19 -20.67 5.19
C GLU A 106 -9.11 -19.27 4.59
N GLN A 107 -8.26 -18.39 5.14
CA GLN A 107 -8.05 -17.05 4.60
C GLN A 107 -7.40 -17.11 3.21
N PHE A 108 -6.45 -18.02 2.99
CA PHE A 108 -5.86 -18.26 1.68
C PHE A 108 -6.87 -18.83 0.68
N ALA A 109 -7.69 -19.80 1.09
CA ALA A 109 -8.75 -20.37 0.26
C ALA A 109 -9.78 -19.31 -0.14
N GLY A 110 -10.21 -18.47 0.81
CA GLY A 110 -11.11 -17.35 0.54
C GLY A 110 -10.53 -16.34 -0.45
N MET A 111 -9.25 -15.99 -0.30
CA MET A 111 -8.54 -15.17 -1.28
C MET A 111 -8.52 -15.81 -2.68
N GLY A 112 -8.18 -17.10 -2.76
CA GLY A 112 -8.13 -17.85 -4.02
C GLY A 112 -9.48 -17.96 -4.74
N ALA A 113 -10.58 -18.09 -3.99
CA ALA A 113 -11.92 -18.12 -4.55
C ALA A 113 -12.28 -16.81 -5.27
N TYR A 114 -12.05 -15.67 -4.60
CA TYR A 114 -12.27 -14.35 -5.20
C TYR A 114 -11.32 -14.10 -6.38
N GLN A 115 -10.05 -14.49 -6.29
CA GLN A 115 -9.11 -14.37 -7.41
C GLN A 115 -9.54 -15.20 -8.63
N SER A 116 -10.14 -16.37 -8.41
CA SER A 116 -10.68 -17.18 -9.50
C SER A 116 -11.88 -16.50 -10.18
N MET A 117 -12.73 -15.81 -9.42
CA MET A 117 -13.80 -14.97 -9.97
C MET A 117 -13.24 -13.81 -10.79
N ALA A 118 -12.24 -13.11 -10.24
CA ALA A 118 -11.55 -12.03 -10.94
C ALA A 118 -10.96 -12.50 -12.27
N LEU A 119 -10.19 -13.58 -12.28
CA LEU A 119 -9.56 -14.12 -13.49
C LEU A 119 -10.60 -14.46 -14.58
N ARG A 120 -11.78 -14.99 -14.23
CA ARG A 120 -12.85 -15.25 -15.22
C ARG A 120 -13.32 -13.98 -15.92
N ASP A 121 -13.53 -12.90 -15.19
CA ASP A 121 -13.96 -11.63 -15.78
C ASP A 121 -12.82 -10.96 -16.55
N LEU A 122 -11.60 -11.00 -16.02
CA LEU A 122 -10.42 -10.45 -16.70
C LEU A 122 -10.15 -11.17 -18.02
N SER A 123 -10.23 -12.50 -18.06
CA SER A 123 -10.10 -13.28 -19.30
C SER A 123 -11.15 -12.93 -20.35
N LYS A 124 -12.39 -12.64 -19.96
CA LYS A 124 -13.40 -12.17 -20.90
C LYS A 124 -13.12 -10.74 -21.36
N SER A 125 -12.72 -9.87 -20.44
CA SER A 125 -12.48 -8.45 -20.75
C SER A 125 -11.36 -8.25 -21.77
N VAL A 126 -10.29 -9.06 -21.74
CA VAL A 126 -9.17 -8.93 -22.70
C VAL A 126 -9.57 -9.20 -24.15
N GLU A 127 -10.69 -9.89 -24.38
CA GLU A 127 -11.22 -10.16 -25.72
C GLU A 127 -12.08 -9.01 -26.26
N LEU A 128 -12.49 -8.07 -25.40
CA LEU A 128 -13.49 -7.04 -25.70
C LEU A 128 -12.89 -5.66 -26.01
N ASP A 129 -11.61 -5.46 -25.76
CA ASP A 129 -10.94 -4.18 -26.01
C ASP A 129 -9.59 -4.37 -26.73
N PRO A 130 -9.23 -3.51 -27.70
CA PRO A 130 -7.97 -3.62 -28.42
C PRO A 130 -6.73 -3.33 -27.55
N LYS A 131 -6.86 -2.55 -26.47
CA LYS A 131 -5.80 -2.22 -25.50
C LYS A 131 -6.26 -2.48 -24.05
N PRO A 132 -6.47 -3.74 -23.64
CA PRO A 132 -7.01 -4.10 -22.33
C PRO A 132 -5.90 -4.14 -21.25
N ILE A 133 -5.07 -3.10 -21.19
CA ILE A 133 -3.85 -3.09 -20.36
C ILE A 133 -4.13 -3.26 -18.86
N LEU A 134 -5.26 -2.75 -18.37
CA LEU A 134 -5.61 -2.88 -16.96
C LEU A 134 -5.99 -4.33 -16.62
N SER A 135 -6.63 -5.06 -17.53
CA SER A 135 -6.91 -6.48 -17.31
C SER A 135 -5.64 -7.32 -17.18
N TYR A 136 -4.62 -7.04 -18.00
CA TYR A 136 -3.30 -7.67 -17.86
C TYR A 136 -2.61 -7.27 -16.55
N ARG A 137 -2.68 -5.99 -16.17
CA ARG A 137 -2.14 -5.48 -14.91
C ARG A 137 -2.73 -6.23 -13.71
N GLU A 138 -4.06 -6.35 -13.63
CA GLU A 138 -4.71 -7.04 -12.51
C GLU A 138 -4.40 -8.55 -12.52
N GLY A 139 -4.29 -9.17 -13.70
CA GLY A 139 -3.82 -10.56 -13.82
C GLY A 139 -2.42 -10.76 -13.24
N ILE A 140 -1.49 -9.84 -13.50
CA ILE A 140 -0.14 -9.84 -12.91
C ILE A 140 -0.20 -9.66 -11.39
N GLU A 141 -1.09 -8.79 -10.88
CA GLU A 141 -1.27 -8.58 -9.45
C GLU A 141 -1.78 -9.85 -8.74
N ILE A 142 -2.69 -10.60 -9.37
CA ILE A 142 -3.15 -11.91 -8.90
C ILE A 142 -2.00 -12.93 -8.93
N GLY A 143 -1.31 -13.05 -10.07
CA GLY A 143 -0.20 -14.00 -10.23
C GLY A 143 0.96 -13.70 -9.29
N LYS A 144 1.24 -12.42 -8.99
CA LYS A 144 2.22 -11.99 -7.97
C LYS A 144 1.90 -12.58 -6.60
N ALA A 145 0.64 -12.50 -6.16
CA ALA A 145 0.24 -13.02 -4.86
C ALA A 145 0.40 -14.54 -4.74
N GLN A 146 0.39 -15.23 -5.88
CA GLN A 146 0.49 -16.68 -6.02
C GLN A 146 1.90 -17.14 -6.44
N GLY A 147 2.88 -16.23 -6.57
CA GLY A 147 4.25 -16.56 -6.99
C GLY A 147 4.39 -17.02 -8.45
N MET A 148 3.42 -16.71 -9.31
CA MET A 148 3.35 -17.18 -10.70
C MET A 148 4.23 -16.34 -11.65
N LYS A 149 5.54 -16.30 -11.41
CA LYS A 149 6.49 -15.44 -12.18
C LYS A 149 6.42 -15.64 -13.69
N LYS A 150 6.39 -16.90 -14.16
CA LYS A 150 6.29 -17.22 -15.60
C LYS A 150 5.00 -16.71 -16.23
N HIS A 151 3.87 -16.88 -15.52
CA HIS A 151 2.58 -16.37 -15.97
C HIS A 151 2.58 -14.85 -16.06
N ASN A 152 3.12 -14.16 -15.05
CA ASN A 152 3.24 -12.71 -15.05
C ASN A 152 4.07 -12.19 -16.23
N ARG A 153 5.12 -12.91 -16.62
CA ARG A 153 5.92 -12.56 -17.80
C ARG A 153 5.12 -12.67 -19.09
N VAL A 154 4.33 -13.73 -19.25
CA VAL A 154 3.45 -13.91 -20.41
C VAL A 154 2.41 -12.78 -20.50
N LEU A 155 1.78 -12.41 -19.38
CA LEU A 155 0.82 -11.30 -19.36
C LEU A 155 1.48 -9.96 -19.69
N LEU A 156 2.69 -9.70 -19.19
CA LEU A 156 3.47 -8.51 -19.56
C LEU A 156 3.71 -8.48 -21.07
N GLU A 157 4.22 -9.56 -21.67
CA GLU A 157 4.52 -9.63 -23.10
C GLU A 157 3.26 -9.48 -23.97
N GLN A 158 2.12 -10.02 -23.52
CA GLN A 158 0.82 -9.80 -24.16
C GLN A 158 0.41 -8.33 -24.11
N ALA A 159 0.51 -7.69 -22.94
CA ALA A 159 0.19 -6.27 -22.78
C ALA A 159 1.09 -5.38 -23.65
N LEU A 160 2.40 -5.64 -23.68
CA LEU A 160 3.36 -4.86 -24.46
C LEU A 160 3.17 -4.99 -25.97
N ARG A 161 2.56 -6.09 -26.46
CA ARG A 161 2.13 -6.19 -27.86
C ARG A 161 0.92 -5.31 -28.18
N LYS A 162 0.07 -5.02 -27.19
CA LYS A 162 -1.10 -4.15 -27.34
C LYS A 162 -0.74 -2.68 -27.17
N ASP A 163 0.12 -2.39 -26.19
CA ASP A 163 0.69 -1.07 -25.94
C ASP A 163 2.15 -1.19 -25.44
N PRO A 164 3.16 -0.96 -26.29
CA PRO A 164 4.56 -1.03 -25.89
C PRO A 164 4.97 0.00 -24.83
N GLN A 165 4.21 1.10 -24.71
CA GLN A 165 4.52 2.24 -23.85
C GLN A 165 3.84 2.17 -22.47
N THR A 166 3.04 1.13 -22.20
CA THR A 166 2.35 1.04 -20.90
C THR A 166 3.33 1.00 -19.73
N VAL A 167 3.22 1.99 -18.86
CA VAL A 167 3.96 2.14 -17.62
C VAL A 167 3.30 1.31 -16.52
N VAL A 168 1.96 1.30 -16.43
CA VAL A 168 1.25 0.67 -15.31
C VAL A 168 1.42 -0.85 -15.27
N VAL A 169 1.48 -1.50 -16.44
CA VAL A 169 1.72 -2.96 -16.52
C VAL A 169 3.18 -3.28 -16.19
N ARG A 170 4.13 -2.50 -16.71
CA ARG A 170 5.56 -2.65 -16.37
C ARG A 170 5.79 -2.49 -14.87
N ARG A 171 5.14 -1.50 -14.25
CA ARG A 171 5.19 -1.26 -12.81
C ARG A 171 4.64 -2.44 -12.02
N ALA A 172 3.50 -3.01 -12.42
CA ALA A 172 2.94 -4.20 -11.78
C ALA A 172 3.87 -5.42 -11.91
N TYR A 173 4.44 -5.63 -13.10
CA TYR A 173 5.41 -6.71 -13.31
C TYR A 173 6.67 -6.53 -12.46
N LEU A 174 7.28 -5.34 -12.45
CA LEU A 174 8.44 -5.04 -11.61
C LEU A 174 8.14 -5.28 -10.12
N LYS A 175 6.97 -4.85 -9.64
CA LYS A 175 6.53 -5.13 -8.26
C LYS A 175 6.38 -6.62 -7.98
N SER A 176 6.07 -7.43 -8.98
CA SER A 176 6.00 -8.89 -8.85
C SER A 176 7.36 -9.58 -8.73
N LEU A 177 8.44 -8.89 -9.10
CA LEU A 177 9.83 -9.35 -8.98
C LEU A 177 10.49 -8.96 -7.65
N ARG A 178 9.77 -8.33 -6.71
CA ARG A 178 10.31 -8.02 -5.39
C ARG A 178 10.67 -9.29 -4.62
N SER A 179 11.70 -9.22 -3.79
CA SER A 179 12.20 -10.35 -2.98
C SER A 179 11.13 -10.96 -2.08
N LYS A 180 10.21 -10.14 -1.55
CA LYS A 180 9.07 -10.63 -0.75
C LYS A 180 8.06 -11.48 -1.52
N TRP A 181 8.12 -11.47 -2.86
CA TRP A 181 7.28 -12.26 -3.77
C TRP A 181 8.09 -13.32 -4.52
N ASN A 182 9.16 -13.83 -3.90
CA ASN A 182 10.06 -14.83 -4.48
C ASN A 182 10.79 -14.35 -5.76
N GLY A 183 10.95 -13.03 -5.89
CA GLY A 183 11.83 -12.41 -6.87
C GLY A 183 13.21 -12.09 -6.28
N SER A 184 13.95 -11.17 -6.89
CA SER A 184 15.21 -10.66 -6.35
C SER A 184 15.54 -9.25 -6.87
N PRO A 185 16.42 -8.49 -6.18
CA PRO A 185 16.87 -7.19 -6.66
C PRO A 185 17.58 -7.28 -8.02
N GLU A 186 18.26 -8.39 -8.31
CA GLU A 186 18.91 -8.64 -9.60
C GLU A 186 17.88 -8.86 -10.72
N GLU A 187 16.82 -9.63 -10.47
CA GLU A 187 15.71 -9.80 -11.43
C GLU A 187 15.03 -8.45 -11.70
N MET A 188 14.84 -7.63 -10.66
CA MET A 188 14.30 -6.27 -10.81
C MET A 188 15.21 -5.37 -11.64
N ALA A 189 16.50 -5.34 -11.34
CA ALA A 189 17.49 -4.53 -12.07
C ALA A 189 17.58 -4.94 -13.55
N ALA A 190 17.58 -6.25 -13.84
CA ALA A 190 17.55 -6.76 -15.21
C ALA A 190 16.30 -6.29 -15.97
N PHE A 191 15.14 -6.25 -15.31
CA PHE A 191 13.92 -5.71 -15.91
C PHE A 191 13.97 -4.19 -16.13
N VAL A 192 14.63 -3.43 -15.25
CA VAL A 192 14.88 -1.99 -15.47
C VAL A 192 15.75 -1.79 -16.71
N ASP A 193 16.77 -2.63 -16.90
CA ASP A 193 17.63 -2.58 -18.10
C ASP A 193 16.86 -2.94 -19.38
N GLU A 194 15.94 -3.90 -19.31
CA GLU A 194 14.99 -4.19 -20.41
C GLU A 194 14.13 -2.96 -20.74
N CYS A 195 13.57 -2.30 -19.72
CA CYS A 195 12.79 -1.07 -19.91
C CYS A 195 13.64 0.05 -20.54
N ARG A 196 14.92 0.16 -20.17
CA ARG A 196 15.84 1.14 -20.76
C ARG A 196 16.07 0.87 -22.24
N LYS A 197 16.30 -0.40 -22.62
CA LYS A 197 16.44 -0.82 -24.03
C LYS A 197 15.16 -0.59 -24.84
N ALA A 198 14.01 -0.66 -24.18
CA ALA A 198 12.71 -0.36 -24.78
C ALA A 198 12.38 1.14 -24.83
N ASN A 199 13.32 2.03 -24.51
CA ASN A 199 13.14 3.49 -24.51
C ASN A 199 12.00 3.99 -23.62
N VAL A 200 11.74 3.31 -22.50
CA VAL A 200 10.80 3.80 -21.48
C VAL A 200 11.27 5.17 -20.96
N PRO A 201 10.35 6.14 -20.70
CA PRO A 201 10.72 7.48 -20.28
C PRO A 201 11.67 7.52 -19.07
N ALA A 202 12.61 8.47 -19.07
CA ALA A 202 13.63 8.60 -18.04
C ALA A 202 13.05 8.74 -16.61
N ALA A 203 11.93 9.46 -16.47
CA ALA A 203 11.23 9.60 -15.19
C ALA A 203 10.74 8.24 -14.66
N THR A 204 10.14 7.41 -15.53
CA THR A 204 9.71 6.05 -15.19
C THR A 204 10.89 5.13 -14.88
N LEU A 205 11.99 5.23 -15.63
CA LEU A 205 13.21 4.48 -15.33
C LEU A 205 13.80 4.88 -13.95
N LYS A 206 13.73 6.16 -13.58
CA LYS A 206 14.14 6.66 -12.26
C LYS A 206 13.32 6.01 -11.15
N GLU A 207 12.00 5.97 -11.29
CA GLU A 207 11.08 5.29 -10.37
C GLU A 207 11.40 3.79 -10.26
N PHE A 208 11.56 3.09 -11.40
CA PHE A 208 11.81 1.65 -11.41
C PHE A 208 13.17 1.29 -10.79
N SER A 209 14.20 2.08 -11.07
CA SER A 209 15.51 1.95 -10.42
C SER A 209 15.40 2.14 -8.91
N ALA A 210 14.67 3.17 -8.45
CA ALA A 210 14.47 3.41 -7.03
C ALA A 210 13.84 2.19 -6.34
N LEU A 211 12.81 1.60 -6.97
CA LEU A 211 12.12 0.42 -6.43
C LEU A 211 13.03 -0.81 -6.36
N ALA A 212 13.86 -1.06 -7.38
CA ALA A 212 14.82 -2.17 -7.39
C ALA A 212 15.90 -2.01 -6.31
N ILE A 213 16.43 -0.79 -6.15
CA ILE A 213 17.45 -0.48 -5.13
C ILE A 213 16.84 -0.60 -3.72
N ALA A 214 15.60 -0.12 -3.51
CA ALA A 214 14.92 -0.27 -2.23
C ALA A 214 14.67 -1.74 -1.85
N ASP A 215 14.44 -2.62 -2.83
CA ASP A 215 14.34 -4.07 -2.60
C ASP A 215 15.68 -4.68 -2.18
N SER A 216 16.80 -4.24 -2.78
CA SER A 216 18.16 -4.59 -2.32
C SER A 216 18.38 -4.18 -0.85
N GLY A 217 17.98 -2.95 -0.48
CA GLY A 217 18.05 -2.48 0.90
C GLY A 217 17.24 -3.36 1.85
N TRP A 218 16.05 -3.81 1.43
CA TRP A 218 15.21 -4.72 2.21
C TRP A 218 15.86 -6.08 2.43
N VAL A 219 16.48 -6.66 1.40
CA VAL A 219 17.24 -7.92 1.51
C VAL A 219 18.42 -7.78 2.47
N LYS A 220 19.14 -6.65 2.42
CA LYS A 220 20.28 -6.38 3.32
C LYS A 220 19.86 -6.26 4.78
N ILE A 221 18.70 -5.68 5.08
CA ILE A 221 18.11 -5.72 6.44
C ILE A 221 17.97 -7.18 6.93
N GLY A 222 17.47 -8.08 6.08
CA GLY A 222 17.33 -9.51 6.42
C GLY A 222 18.67 -10.18 6.74
N LYS A 223 19.75 -9.73 6.08
CA LYS A 223 21.14 -10.17 6.34
C LYS A 223 21.82 -9.43 7.49
N LYS A 224 21.12 -8.53 8.19
CA LYS A 224 21.63 -7.62 9.22
C LYS A 224 22.73 -6.66 8.73
N ASP A 225 22.86 -6.47 7.41
CA ASP A 225 23.74 -5.47 6.81
C ASP A 225 23.02 -4.10 6.80
N PHE A 226 22.97 -3.47 7.97
CA PHE A 226 22.27 -2.18 8.12
C PHE A 226 23.01 -1.03 7.42
N ALA A 227 24.34 -1.08 7.35
CA ALA A 227 25.13 -0.05 6.66
C ALA A 227 24.91 -0.11 5.15
N GLY A 228 24.91 -1.30 4.56
CA GLY A 228 24.58 -1.50 3.15
C GLY A 228 23.13 -1.15 2.83
N ALA A 229 22.20 -1.48 3.73
CA ALA A 229 20.78 -1.10 3.59
C ALA A 229 20.59 0.43 3.61
N GLU A 230 21.27 1.14 4.51
CA GLU A 230 21.25 2.61 4.58
C GLU A 230 21.72 3.22 3.25
N LYS A 231 22.82 2.71 2.70
CA LYS A 231 23.33 3.18 1.40
C LYS A 231 22.30 3.00 0.28
N ASP A 232 21.66 1.83 0.22
CA ASP A 232 20.65 1.53 -0.80
C ASP A 232 19.42 2.43 -0.64
N TYR A 233 18.89 2.59 0.58
CA TYR A 233 17.75 3.49 0.80
C TYR A 233 18.09 4.95 0.53
N ALA A 234 19.30 5.41 0.84
CA ALA A 234 19.74 6.76 0.49
C ALA A 234 19.76 6.96 -1.03
N GLN A 235 20.27 5.98 -1.77
CA GLN A 235 20.27 6.01 -3.23
C GLN A 235 18.84 5.96 -3.79
N ALA A 236 17.97 5.07 -3.27
CA ALA A 236 16.58 4.98 -3.69
C ALA A 236 15.83 6.31 -3.45
N LEU A 237 16.02 6.94 -2.29
CA LEU A 237 15.39 8.23 -1.94
C LEU A 237 15.96 9.40 -2.75
N SER A 238 17.22 9.34 -3.21
CA SER A 238 17.73 10.34 -4.18
C SER A 238 17.01 10.27 -5.54
N LEU A 239 16.53 9.07 -5.90
CA LEU A 239 15.80 8.84 -7.14
C LEU A 239 14.31 9.14 -6.97
N ASN A 240 13.72 8.75 -5.85
CA ASN A 240 12.32 9.00 -5.49
C ASN A 240 12.21 9.50 -4.03
N PRO A 241 12.28 10.82 -3.79
CA PRO A 241 12.32 11.39 -2.43
C PRO A 241 11.03 11.21 -1.61
N ASP A 242 9.92 10.91 -2.28
CA ASP A 242 8.60 10.77 -1.66
C ASP A 242 8.18 9.29 -1.52
N ASP A 243 9.10 8.35 -1.71
CA ASP A 243 8.85 6.92 -1.52
C ASP A 243 8.66 6.59 -0.02
N ARG A 244 7.39 6.43 0.37
CA ARG A 244 6.96 6.15 1.75
C ARG A 244 7.53 4.84 2.30
N ASP A 245 7.59 3.79 1.49
CA ASP A 245 8.17 2.50 1.89
C ASP A 245 9.67 2.71 2.18
N ALA A 246 10.40 3.40 1.30
CA ALA A 246 11.83 3.66 1.49
C ALA A 246 12.11 4.60 2.67
N LEU A 247 11.29 5.62 2.91
CA LEU A 247 11.39 6.52 4.07
C LEU A 247 11.20 5.74 5.38
N THR A 248 10.17 4.89 5.46
CA THR A 248 9.90 4.01 6.60
C THR A 248 11.09 3.12 6.89
N GLN A 249 11.60 2.45 5.86
CA GLN A 249 12.70 1.50 5.99
C GLN A 249 14.02 2.20 6.34
N MET A 250 14.29 3.38 5.79
CA MET A 250 15.44 4.21 6.15
C MET A 250 15.38 4.60 7.64
N GLY A 251 14.23 5.09 8.11
CA GLY A 251 14.01 5.41 9.53
C GLY A 251 14.30 4.19 10.43
N HIS A 252 13.77 3.03 10.08
CA HIS A 252 14.03 1.78 10.81
C HIS A 252 15.53 1.42 10.81
N VAL A 253 16.21 1.47 9.67
CA VAL A 253 17.64 1.16 9.55
C VAL A 253 18.51 2.09 10.41
N LEU A 254 18.21 3.39 10.42
CA LEU A 254 18.94 4.37 11.23
C LEU A 254 18.70 4.17 12.73
N ILE A 255 17.46 3.88 13.14
CA ILE A 255 17.13 3.54 14.54
C ILE A 255 17.89 2.29 14.99
N ARG A 256 17.96 1.25 14.15
CA ARG A 256 18.69 0.01 14.46
C ARG A 256 20.19 0.22 14.63
N GLN A 257 20.75 1.22 13.96
CA GLN A 257 22.13 1.66 14.11
C GLN A 257 22.33 2.71 15.20
N GLN A 258 21.27 3.09 15.95
CA GLN A 258 21.27 4.15 16.95
C GLN A 258 21.62 5.56 16.39
N LYS A 259 21.49 5.75 15.08
CA LYS A 259 21.69 7.04 14.39
C LYS A 259 20.43 7.92 14.52
N TYR A 260 20.08 8.27 15.75
CA TYR A 260 18.79 8.88 16.10
C TYR A 260 18.54 10.24 15.43
N GLU A 261 19.52 11.16 15.45
CA GLU A 261 19.36 12.48 14.82
C GLU A 261 19.11 12.37 13.31
N GLN A 262 19.82 11.44 12.63
CA GLN A 262 19.63 11.22 11.20
C GLN A 262 18.27 10.61 10.87
N ALA A 263 17.71 9.77 11.76
CA ALA A 263 16.40 9.16 11.57
C ALA A 263 15.25 10.19 11.60
N LEU A 264 15.44 11.36 12.23
CA LEU A 264 14.43 12.43 12.26
C LEU A 264 14.05 12.92 10.86
N GLY A 265 15.01 12.98 9.93
CA GLY A 265 14.81 13.44 8.55
C GLY A 265 13.76 12.61 7.78
N PRO A 266 14.01 11.32 7.51
CA PRO A 266 13.07 10.47 6.77
C PRO A 266 11.71 10.33 7.48
N LEU A 267 11.68 10.25 8.83
CA LEU A 267 10.43 10.18 9.58
C LEU A 267 9.61 11.46 9.46
N SER A 268 10.26 12.63 9.54
CA SER A 268 9.56 13.92 9.37
C SER A 268 9.05 14.11 7.94
N LYS A 269 9.81 13.65 6.94
CA LYS A 269 9.37 13.62 5.56
C LYS A 269 8.15 12.70 5.39
N LEU A 270 8.16 11.51 5.99
CA LEU A 270 7.01 10.59 5.97
C LEU A 270 5.78 11.23 6.62
N ILE A 271 5.91 11.85 7.79
CA ILE A 271 4.81 12.56 8.47
C ILE A 271 4.27 13.73 7.62
N SER A 272 5.14 14.43 6.87
CA SER A 272 4.67 15.51 5.98
C SER A 272 3.82 15.00 4.81
N LEU A 273 4.08 13.77 4.34
CA LEU A 273 3.31 13.11 3.29
C LEU A 273 2.06 12.43 3.85
N GLU A 274 2.16 11.88 5.06
CA GLU A 274 1.13 11.11 5.75
C GLU A 274 1.02 11.55 7.22
N PRO A 275 0.31 12.66 7.51
CA PRO A 275 0.21 13.20 8.87
C PRO A 275 -0.47 12.27 9.88
N ARG A 276 -1.07 11.17 9.40
CA ARG A 276 -1.74 10.15 10.21
C ARG A 276 -0.96 8.83 10.27
N ASP A 277 0.27 8.78 9.78
CA ASP A 277 1.12 7.60 9.92
C ASP A 277 1.57 7.45 11.38
N THR A 278 0.93 6.52 12.09
CA THR A 278 1.19 6.30 13.52
C THR A 278 2.58 5.76 13.76
N TYR A 279 3.13 4.92 12.87
CA TYR A 279 4.48 4.39 13.02
C TYR A 279 5.52 5.51 13.03
N ALA A 280 5.43 6.44 12.08
CA ALA A 280 6.37 7.54 11.93
C ALA A 280 6.32 8.50 13.13
N LEU A 281 5.11 8.84 13.58
CA LEU A 281 4.88 9.65 14.78
C LEU A 281 5.45 8.97 16.03
N SER A 282 5.08 7.71 16.29
CA SER A 282 5.56 6.96 17.45
C SER A 282 7.09 6.80 17.43
N ALA A 283 7.67 6.45 16.28
CA ALA A 283 9.12 6.30 16.12
C ALA A 283 9.87 7.60 16.37
N ARG A 284 9.37 8.73 15.84
CA ARG A 284 9.97 10.05 16.04
C ARG A 284 9.81 10.53 17.49
N GLY A 285 8.66 10.28 18.11
CA GLY A 285 8.43 10.52 19.54
C GLY A 285 9.42 9.76 20.43
N SER A 286 9.66 8.47 20.13
CA SER A 286 10.67 7.67 20.83
C SER A 286 12.09 8.17 20.65
N ILE A 287 12.45 8.65 19.46
CA ILE A 287 13.74 9.28 19.22
C ILE A 287 13.87 10.55 20.07
N TYR A 288 12.88 11.44 20.02
CA TYR A 288 12.90 12.67 20.82
C TYR A 288 13.02 12.39 22.31
N HIS A 289 12.30 11.39 22.82
CA HIS A 289 12.40 10.98 24.21
C HIS A 289 13.82 10.51 24.57
N ARG A 290 14.45 9.65 23.74
CA ARG A 290 15.85 9.21 23.94
C ARG A 290 16.84 10.38 23.90
N MET A 291 16.54 11.40 23.11
CA MET A 291 17.31 12.64 23.00
C MET A 291 17.01 13.66 24.12
N LYS A 292 16.17 13.32 25.10
CA LYS A 292 15.69 14.21 26.17
C LYS A 292 14.94 15.45 25.67
N LYS A 293 14.38 15.39 24.46
CA LYS A 293 13.51 16.40 23.85
C LYS A 293 12.05 16.10 24.20
N SER A 294 11.72 16.20 25.49
CA SER A 294 10.44 15.70 26.05
C SER A 294 9.20 16.40 25.48
N ASP A 295 9.25 17.70 25.19
CA ASP A 295 8.10 18.42 24.62
C ASP A 295 7.73 17.91 23.22
N GLN A 296 8.72 17.67 22.37
CA GLN A 296 8.50 17.11 21.04
C GLN A 296 8.00 15.66 21.12
N ALA A 297 8.56 14.86 22.04
CA ALA A 297 8.10 13.50 22.28
C ALA A 297 6.63 13.46 22.72
N ALA A 298 6.23 14.32 23.66
CA ALA A 298 4.86 14.40 24.15
C ALA A 298 3.88 14.74 23.02
N LYS A 299 4.25 15.67 22.13
CA LYS A 299 3.42 16.06 20.97
C LYS A 299 3.22 14.90 19.99
N ASP A 300 4.30 14.23 19.59
CA ASP A 300 4.22 13.11 18.65
C ASP A 300 3.46 11.92 19.25
N TYR A 301 3.70 11.59 20.52
CA TYR A 301 2.94 10.54 21.22
C TYR A 301 1.47 10.91 21.38
N ALA A 302 1.13 12.17 21.68
CA ALA A 302 -0.26 12.60 21.73
C ALA A 302 -0.97 12.43 20.39
N GLN A 303 -0.34 12.87 19.30
CA GLN A 303 -0.92 12.72 17.96
C GLN A 303 -1.10 11.25 17.55
N ALA A 304 -0.12 10.38 17.84
CA ALA A 304 -0.24 8.95 17.57
C ALA A 304 -1.27 8.25 18.47
N ALA A 305 -1.35 8.61 19.76
CA ALA A 305 -2.34 8.09 20.68
C ALA A 305 -3.78 8.48 20.29
N ASP A 306 -3.99 9.72 19.84
CA ASP A 306 -5.29 10.18 19.32
C ASP A 306 -5.71 9.40 18.05
N LEU A 307 -4.76 8.79 17.35
CA LEU A 307 -4.97 7.90 16.21
C LEU A 307 -5.10 6.41 16.59
N GLY A 308 -5.08 6.09 17.90
CA GLY A 308 -5.24 4.74 18.43
C GLY A 308 -3.97 3.89 18.43
N ASP A 309 -2.77 4.50 18.41
CA ASP A 309 -1.53 3.75 18.54
C ASP A 309 -1.29 3.34 20.00
N ALA A 310 -1.55 2.06 20.31
CA ALA A 310 -1.42 1.52 21.67
C ALA A 310 -0.02 1.71 22.29
N TYR A 311 1.05 1.78 21.47
CA TYR A 311 2.39 2.08 21.98
C TYR A 311 2.46 3.53 22.47
N SER A 312 2.04 4.49 21.67
CA SER A 312 2.01 5.90 22.03
C SER A 312 1.03 6.23 23.15
N GLU A 313 -0.12 5.56 23.22
CA GLU A 313 -1.04 5.67 24.36
C GLU A 313 -0.32 5.33 25.68
N ASN A 314 0.42 4.20 25.70
CA ASN A 314 1.22 3.82 26.86
C ASN A 314 2.34 4.83 27.18
N GLU A 315 3.09 5.27 26.17
CA GLU A 315 4.17 6.25 26.36
C GLU A 315 3.64 7.59 26.89
N LEU A 316 2.53 8.08 26.33
CA LEU A 316 1.86 9.29 26.78
C LEU A 316 1.27 9.13 28.19
N GLY A 317 0.76 7.94 28.52
CA GLY A 317 0.31 7.59 29.86
C GLY A 317 1.42 7.78 30.90
N LYS A 318 2.65 7.34 30.61
CA LYS A 318 3.81 7.59 31.47
C LYS A 318 4.12 9.08 31.60
N PHE A 319 4.00 9.85 30.52
CA PHE A 319 4.23 11.30 30.56
C PHE A 319 3.25 12.01 31.50
N TYR A 320 1.96 11.68 31.43
CA TYR A 320 0.96 12.21 32.36
C TYR A 320 1.15 11.69 33.79
N TRP A 321 1.55 10.43 33.97
CA TRP A 321 1.75 9.85 35.30
C TRP A 321 2.89 10.55 36.06
N PHE A 322 3.99 10.85 35.39
CA PHE A 322 5.17 11.46 35.99
C PHE A 322 5.27 12.99 35.80
N GLY A 323 4.36 13.59 35.03
CA GLY A 323 4.42 15.03 34.71
C GLY A 323 5.60 15.42 33.81
N ILE A 324 5.97 14.55 32.87
CA ILE A 324 7.09 14.78 31.94
C ILE A 324 6.59 15.61 30.76
N ALA A 325 7.03 16.86 30.63
CA ALA A 325 6.63 17.82 29.58
C ALA A 325 5.12 18.15 29.53
N VAL A 326 4.30 17.52 30.38
CA VAL A 326 2.87 17.77 30.54
C VAL A 326 2.56 17.91 32.03
N ARG A 327 1.47 18.60 32.36
CA ARG A 327 0.98 18.64 33.75
C ARG A 327 0.65 17.22 34.20
N GLN A 328 1.10 16.84 35.39
CA GLN A 328 0.79 15.53 35.96
C GLN A 328 -0.73 15.34 36.08
N ASP A 329 -1.22 14.22 35.55
CA ASP A 329 -2.63 13.84 35.54
C ASP A 329 -2.74 12.31 35.56
N LYS A 330 -2.82 11.75 36.79
CA LYS A 330 -2.86 10.31 36.98
C LYS A 330 -4.14 9.67 36.45
N GLU A 331 -5.27 10.38 36.44
CA GLU A 331 -6.54 9.87 35.92
C GLU A 331 -6.44 9.70 34.40
N ARG A 332 -5.92 10.71 33.70
CA ARG A 332 -5.69 10.62 32.26
C ARG A 332 -4.66 9.55 31.91
N ALA A 333 -3.61 9.40 32.71
CA ALA A 333 -2.63 8.33 32.56
C ALA A 333 -3.28 6.93 32.67
N LEU A 334 -4.09 6.69 33.71
CA LEU A 334 -4.81 5.43 33.90
C LEU A 334 -5.74 5.11 32.73
N LYS A 335 -6.43 6.12 32.17
CA LYS A 335 -7.27 5.94 30.98
C LYS A 335 -6.45 5.47 29.78
N LEU A 336 -5.31 6.13 29.51
CA LEU A 336 -4.43 5.77 28.40
C LEU A 336 -3.81 4.37 28.57
N PHE A 337 -3.36 4.02 29.79
CA PHE A 337 -2.87 2.67 30.06
C PHE A 337 -3.95 1.61 29.84
N ARG A 338 -5.20 1.89 30.24
CA ARG A 338 -6.32 0.98 30.02
C ARG A 338 -6.61 0.78 28.53
N GLN A 339 -6.68 1.86 27.75
CA GLN A 339 -6.91 1.79 26.29
C GLN A 339 -5.84 0.96 25.58
N ALA A 340 -4.57 1.18 25.92
CA ALA A 340 -3.47 0.42 25.33
C ALA A 340 -3.46 -1.06 25.78
N ALA A 341 -3.80 -1.33 27.05
CA ALA A 341 -3.87 -2.67 27.60
C ALA A 341 -5.00 -3.51 26.98
N GLU A 342 -6.16 -2.90 26.71
CA GLU A 342 -7.29 -3.51 26.00
C GLU A 342 -6.93 -3.87 24.54
N GLN A 343 -6.03 -3.10 23.92
CA GLN A 343 -5.44 -3.40 22.61
C GLN A 343 -4.34 -4.48 22.66
N GLY A 344 -4.03 -5.02 23.84
CA GLY A 344 -3.03 -6.06 24.04
C GLY A 344 -1.59 -5.57 24.22
N ASN A 345 -1.38 -4.28 24.47
CA ASN A 345 -0.06 -3.75 24.80
C ASN A 345 0.37 -4.26 26.19
N LYS A 346 1.40 -5.12 26.22
CA LYS A 346 1.90 -5.75 27.46
C LYS A 346 2.54 -4.76 28.43
N ASP A 347 3.25 -3.75 27.91
CA ASP A 347 3.84 -2.71 28.75
C ASP A 347 2.75 -1.89 29.42
N ALA A 348 1.66 -1.59 28.70
CA ALA A 348 0.50 -0.91 29.24
C ALA A 348 -0.23 -1.73 30.30
N GLN A 349 -0.37 -3.05 30.10
CA GLN A 349 -0.95 -3.95 31.11
C GLN A 349 -0.15 -3.92 32.41
N ASN A 350 1.18 -3.99 32.31
CA ASN A 350 2.08 -3.91 33.47
C ASN A 350 2.01 -2.54 34.15
N ASN A 351 2.06 -1.45 33.36
CA ASN A 351 1.98 -0.09 33.87
C ASN A 351 0.63 0.19 34.54
N LEU A 352 -0.48 -0.30 33.98
CA LEU A 352 -1.80 -0.20 34.57
C LEU A 352 -1.87 -0.95 35.91
N ALA A 353 -1.42 -2.20 35.94
CA ALA A 353 -1.43 -3.01 37.15
C ALA A 353 -0.61 -2.35 38.27
N TRP A 354 0.59 -1.86 37.94
CA TRP A 354 1.42 -1.13 38.89
C TRP A 354 0.75 0.18 39.34
N ALA A 355 0.25 0.98 38.41
CA ALA A 355 -0.38 2.28 38.70
C ALA A 355 -1.61 2.15 39.62
N LEU A 356 -2.38 1.06 39.52
CA LEU A 356 -3.52 0.80 40.40
C LEU A 356 -3.14 0.43 41.84
N THR A 357 -1.85 0.20 42.12
CA THR A 357 -1.33 -0.12 43.47
C THR A 357 -0.63 1.05 44.16
N GLN A 358 -0.53 2.22 43.50
CA GLN A 358 0.23 3.39 43.96
C GLN A 358 -0.63 4.48 44.60
#